data_AF-A0A1S4BYE2-F1
#
_entry.id   AF-A0A1S4BYE2-F1
#
_cell.length_a   1.000
_cell.length_b   1.000
_cell.length_c   1.000
_cell.angle_alpha   90.00
_cell.angle_beta   90.00
_cell.angle_gamma   90.00
#
_symmetry.space_group_name_H-M   'P 1'
#
loop_
_entity.id
_entity.type
_entity.pdbx_description
1 polymer ?
#
loop_
_entity_poly.entity_id
_entity_poly.type
_entity_poly.pdbx_seq_one_letter_code
_entity_poly.pdbx_strand_id
1 'polypeptide(L)'
;MANVLQHQSMGSTYDMLESLKEMFSEKNCAAKQTAMKVLLNTKMAEGSSVRYHVLKMMSLLNELEVLGAVIDKESQVEMVLQTLPDSFQQFRLNYNMNKMDLSLAKLLNELQAAESIMKQQAPVVALNVEKASVS
;
A
#
# COMPACT_ATOMS: atom_id res chain seq x y z
N MET A 1 -62.97 25.34 0.98
CA MET A 1 -62.09 25.45 -0.20
C MET A 1 -60.88 24.56 0.02
N ALA A 2 -60.38 23.98 -1.06
CA ALA A 2 -59.56 22.79 -1.17
C ALA A 2 -58.37 22.66 -0.19
N ASN A 3 -58.26 21.44 0.35
CA ASN A 3 -56.99 20.80 0.73
C ASN A 3 -55.98 20.93 -0.40
N VAL A 4 -54.72 21.23 -0.09
CA VAL A 4 -53.58 20.49 -0.64
C VAL A 4 -52.48 20.46 0.43
N LEU A 5 -52.44 19.37 1.18
CA LEU A 5 -51.21 18.93 1.84
C LEU A 5 -50.20 18.69 0.71
N GLN A 6 -49.22 19.59 0.56
CA GLN A 6 -48.03 19.36 -0.25
C GLN A 6 -47.20 18.27 0.41
N HIS A 7 -47.58 17.02 0.18
CA HIS A 7 -46.66 15.91 0.29
C HIS A 7 -45.80 15.96 -0.98
N GLN A 8 -44.54 16.38 -0.85
CA GLN A 8 -43.51 16.07 -1.84
C GLN A 8 -43.54 14.56 -2.07
N SER A 9 -44.07 14.14 -3.21
CA SER A 9 -43.92 12.77 -3.67
C SER A 9 -42.42 12.58 -3.89
N MET A 10 -41.75 11.89 -2.96
CA MET A 10 -40.54 11.17 -3.33
C MET A 10 -40.88 10.39 -4.60
N GLY A 11 -40.01 10.50 -5.60
CA GLY A 11 -40.13 9.80 -6.86
C GLY A 11 -40.36 8.30 -6.65
N SER A 12 -40.79 7.63 -7.72
CA SER A 12 -41.04 6.19 -7.74
C SER A 12 -39.96 5.40 -6.98
N THR A 13 -40.30 4.21 -6.47
CA THR A 13 -39.29 3.25 -5.96
C THR A 13 -38.07 3.10 -6.89
N TYR A 14 -38.27 3.31 -8.20
CA TYR A 14 -37.22 3.38 -9.20
C TYR A 14 -36.27 4.59 -9.00
N ASP A 15 -36.80 5.80 -8.82
CA ASP A 15 -36.02 7.03 -8.62
C ASP A 15 -35.18 6.95 -7.33
N MET A 16 -35.71 6.31 -6.30
CA MET A 16 -34.97 6.04 -5.06
C MET A 16 -33.81 5.06 -5.28
N LEU A 17 -34.02 4.00 -6.06
CA LEU A 17 -32.99 3.03 -6.39
C LEU A 17 -31.87 3.66 -7.25
N GLU A 18 -32.24 4.50 -8.22
CA GLU A 18 -31.29 5.21 -9.06
C GLU A 18 -30.44 6.21 -8.24
N SER A 19 -31.10 6.99 -7.38
CA SER A 19 -30.41 7.90 -6.45
C SER A 19 -29.42 7.16 -5.53
N LEU A 20 -29.82 6.01 -4.98
CA LEU A 20 -28.93 5.19 -4.16
C LEU A 20 -27.73 4.68 -4.97
N LYS A 21 -27.97 4.16 -6.17
CA LYS A 21 -26.91 3.65 -7.06
C LYS A 21 -25.89 4.75 -7.38
N GLU A 22 -26.35 5.96 -7.67
CA GLU A 22 -25.49 7.12 -7.92
C GLU A 22 -24.66 7.46 -6.68
N MET A 23 -25.30 7.63 -5.52
CA MET A 23 -24.58 7.93 -4.26
C MET A 23 -23.52 6.87 -3.90
N PHE A 24 -23.83 5.58 -4.06
CA PHE A 24 -22.86 4.50 -3.80
C PHE A 24 -21.73 4.49 -4.84
N SER A 25 -22.02 4.83 -6.10
CA SER A 25 -21.02 4.94 -7.15
C SER A 25 -20.05 6.10 -6.88
N GLU A 26 -20.56 7.27 -6.49
CA GLU A 26 -19.76 8.43 -6.10
C GLU A 26 -18.88 8.15 -4.89
N LYS A 27 -19.46 7.55 -3.83
CA LYS A 27 -18.71 7.16 -2.63
C LYS A 27 -17.60 6.17 -2.93
N ASN A 28 -17.85 5.18 -3.80
CA ASN A 28 -16.84 4.23 -4.23
C ASN A 28 -15.72 4.93 -5.02
N CYS A 29 -16.07 5.85 -5.92
CA CYS A 29 -15.10 6.67 -6.65
C CYS A 29 -14.20 7.48 -5.70
N ALA A 30 -14.80 8.18 -4.73
CA ALA A 30 -14.06 8.95 -3.74
C ALA A 30 -13.14 8.05 -2.88
N ALA A 31 -13.64 6.92 -2.39
CA ALA A 31 -12.86 5.96 -1.62
C ALA A 31 -11.67 5.41 -2.44
N LYS A 32 -11.91 5.03 -3.70
CA LYS A 32 -10.86 4.55 -4.61
C LYS A 32 -9.78 5.61 -4.83
N GLN A 33 -10.17 6.86 -5.03
CA GLN A 33 -9.21 7.98 -5.17
C GLN A 33 -8.39 8.19 -3.89
N THR A 34 -9.03 8.12 -2.71
CA THR A 34 -8.33 8.21 -1.43
C THR A 34 -7.34 7.07 -1.23
N ALA A 35 -7.76 5.82 -1.44
CA ALA A 35 -6.89 4.64 -1.33
C ALA A 35 -5.71 4.72 -2.32
N MET A 36 -5.95 5.14 -3.56
CA MET A 36 -4.91 5.35 -4.57
C MET A 36 -3.90 6.42 -4.11
N LYS A 37 -4.38 7.53 -3.56
CA LYS A 37 -3.52 8.58 -3.00
C LYS A 37 -2.66 8.06 -1.85
N VAL A 38 -3.22 7.24 -0.96
CA VAL A 38 -2.48 6.63 0.15
C VAL A 38 -1.42 5.66 -0.39
N LEU A 39 -1.76 4.82 -1.36
CA LEU A 39 -0.83 3.88 -2.00
C LEU A 39 0.37 4.62 -2.61
N LEU A 40 0.13 5.63 -3.45
CA LEU A 40 1.19 6.36 -4.16
C LEU A 40 2.13 7.15 -3.23
N ASN A 41 1.61 7.62 -2.09
CA ASN A 41 2.40 8.36 -1.11
C ASN A 41 3.03 7.48 -0.02
N THR A 42 2.69 6.18 0.04
CA THR A 42 3.27 5.28 1.02
C THR A 42 4.70 4.95 0.63
N LYS A 43 5.65 5.30 1.50
CA LYS A 43 7.08 4.96 1.37
C LYS A 43 7.55 4.29 2.65
N MET A 44 8.45 3.34 2.51
CA MET A 44 9.10 2.69 3.64
C MET A 44 10.19 3.61 4.20
N ALA A 45 10.20 3.79 5.51
CA ALA A 45 11.28 4.52 6.17
C ALA A 45 12.53 3.64 6.28
N GLU A 46 13.71 4.25 6.16
CA GLU A 46 15.00 3.56 6.34
C GLU A 46 15.08 2.88 7.73
N GLY A 47 15.57 1.64 7.77
CA GLY A 47 15.68 0.86 9.00
C GLY A 47 14.36 0.35 9.62
N SER A 48 13.20 0.68 9.06
CA SER A 48 11.90 0.12 9.50
C SER A 48 11.71 -1.32 9.03
N SER A 49 10.70 -2.03 9.57
CA SER A 49 10.46 -3.44 9.21
C SER A 49 9.90 -3.59 7.80
N VAL A 50 10.64 -4.28 6.92
CA VAL A 50 10.19 -4.58 5.55
C VAL A 50 8.93 -5.44 5.54
N ARG A 51 8.80 -6.38 6.48
CA ARG A 51 7.61 -7.23 6.61
C ARG A 51 6.35 -6.40 6.84
N TYR A 52 6.41 -5.49 7.81
CA TYR A 52 5.27 -4.64 8.13
C TYR A 52 4.88 -3.75 6.94
N HIS A 53 5.89 -3.15 6.29
CA HIS A 53 5.67 -2.29 5.14
C HIS A 53 5.01 -3.03 3.96
N VAL A 54 5.53 -4.20 3.59
CA VAL A 54 4.97 -4.99 2.47
C VAL A 54 3.55 -5.46 2.78
N LEU A 55 3.25 -5.89 4.01
CA LEU A 55 1.88 -6.25 4.41
C LEU A 55 0.92 -5.05 4.33
N LYS A 56 1.37 -3.85 4.70
CA LYS A 56 0.60 -2.62 4.53
C LYS A 56 0.30 -2.35 3.04
N MET A 57 1.30 -2.48 2.17
CA MET A 57 1.10 -2.31 0.73
C MET A 57 0.12 -3.35 0.16
N MET A 58 0.23 -4.62 0.56
CA MET A 58 -0.72 -5.68 0.18
C MET A 58 -2.16 -5.32 0.60
N SER A 59 -2.34 -4.79 1.81
CA SER A 59 -3.66 -4.35 2.29
C SER A 59 -4.24 -3.23 1.43
N LEU A 60 -3.44 -2.23 1.04
CA LEU A 60 -3.88 -1.11 0.20
C LEU A 60 -4.24 -1.58 -1.22
N LEU A 61 -3.45 -2.50 -1.79
CA LEU A 61 -3.73 -3.08 -3.10
C LEU A 61 -5.04 -3.90 -3.09
N ASN A 62 -5.25 -4.70 -2.04
CA ASN A 62 -6.50 -5.46 -1.86
C ASN A 62 -7.71 -4.53 -1.64
N GLU A 63 -7.55 -3.45 -0.88
CA GLU A 63 -8.60 -2.43 -0.73
C GLU A 63 -8.97 -1.81 -2.09
N LEU A 64 -7.98 -1.45 -2.90
CA LEU A 64 -8.21 -0.93 -4.24
C LEU A 64 -8.90 -1.94 -5.16
N GLU A 65 -8.54 -3.21 -5.09
CA GLU A 65 -9.19 -4.29 -5.84
C GLU A 65 -10.69 -4.40 -5.47
N VAL A 66 -11.01 -4.38 -4.17
CA VAL A 66 -12.40 -4.38 -3.67
C VAL A 66 -13.17 -3.14 -4.14
N LEU A 67 -12.50 -1.99 -4.26
CA LEU A 67 -13.05 -0.75 -4.81
C LEU A 67 -13.10 -0.74 -6.35
N GLY A 68 -12.80 -1.86 -7.01
CA GLY A 68 -12.88 -2.02 -8.46
C GLY A 68 -11.71 -1.41 -9.22
N ALA A 69 -10.53 -1.28 -8.61
CA ALA A 69 -9.29 -1.06 -9.33
C ALA A 69 -8.80 -2.37 -9.95
N VAL A 70 -8.28 -2.29 -11.18
CA VAL A 70 -7.63 -3.41 -11.84
C VAL A 70 -6.16 -3.06 -11.97
N ILE A 71 -5.31 -3.72 -11.17
CA ILE A 71 -3.86 -3.57 -11.18
C ILE A 71 -3.31 -4.98 -11.39
N ASP A 72 -2.60 -5.19 -12.49
CA ASP A 72 -2.00 -6.48 -12.78
C ASP A 72 -0.91 -6.84 -11.76
N LYS A 73 -0.60 -8.14 -11.66
CA LYS A 73 0.31 -8.65 -10.62
C LYS A 73 1.72 -8.10 -10.74
N GLU A 74 2.20 -7.86 -11.95
CA GLU A 74 3.53 -7.31 -12.21
C GLU A 74 3.61 -5.86 -11.72
N SER A 75 2.61 -5.03 -12.07
CA SER A 75 2.49 -3.66 -11.58
C SER A 75 2.39 -3.60 -10.06
N GLN A 76 1.69 -4.53 -9.41
CA GLN A 76 1.60 -4.60 -7.95
C GLN A 76 2.98 -4.83 -7.30
N VAL A 77 3.79 -5.73 -7.87
CA VAL A 77 5.16 -5.99 -7.39
C VAL A 77 6.04 -4.76 -7.59
N GLU A 78 5.98 -4.15 -8.77
CA GLU A 78 6.76 -2.95 -9.08
C GLU A 78 6.42 -1.80 -8.12
N MET A 79 5.13 -1.58 -7.85
CA MET A 79 4.67 -0.60 -6.88
C MET A 79 5.32 -0.81 -5.50
N VAL A 80 5.38 -2.04 -5.00
CA VAL A 80 6.05 -2.32 -3.72
C VAL A 80 7.55 -2.01 -3.80
N LEU A 81 8.24 -2.45 -4.86
CA LEU A 81 9.68 -2.19 -5.05
C LEU A 81 10.02 -0.70 -5.07
N GLN A 82 9.16 0.13 -5.68
CA GLN A 82 9.33 1.58 -5.76
C GLN A 82 9.12 2.30 -4.42
N THR A 83 8.57 1.62 -3.41
CA THR A 83 8.38 2.19 -2.07
C THR A 83 9.51 1.89 -1.10
N LEU A 84 10.43 1.00 -1.47
CA LEU A 84 11.57 0.61 -0.64
C LEU A 84 12.62 1.72 -0.57
N PRO A 85 13.35 1.83 0.54
CA PRO A 85 14.41 2.81 0.69
C PRO A 85 15.66 2.38 -0.09
N ASP A 86 16.62 3.30 -0.23
CA ASP A 86 17.81 3.10 -1.07
C ASP A 86 18.74 1.99 -0.57
N SER A 87 18.66 1.63 0.71
CA SER A 87 19.35 0.45 1.24
C SER A 87 18.98 -0.86 0.51
N PHE A 88 17.81 -0.92 -0.14
CA PHE A 88 17.37 -2.06 -0.96
C PHE A 88 17.74 -1.92 -2.46
N GLN A 89 18.59 -0.95 -2.85
CA GLN A 89 18.96 -0.75 -4.26
C GLN A 89 19.55 -2.01 -4.91
N GLN A 90 20.43 -2.74 -4.21
CA GLN A 90 21.01 -3.98 -4.75
C GLN A 90 19.93 -5.04 -5.03
N PHE A 91 18.92 -5.15 -4.16
CA PHE A 91 17.79 -6.04 -4.37
C PHE A 91 17.01 -5.67 -5.63
N ARG A 92 16.70 -4.38 -5.83
CA ARG A 92 16.00 -3.89 -7.04
C ARG A 92 16.77 -4.21 -8.32
N LEU A 93 18.09 -3.99 -8.34
CA LEU A 93 18.94 -4.32 -9.49
C LEU A 93 18.89 -5.83 -9.79
N ASN A 94 19.00 -6.66 -8.76
CA ASN A 94 18.95 -8.11 -8.90
C ASN A 94 17.60 -8.62 -9.42
N TYR A 95 16.49 -8.03 -8.95
CA TYR A 95 15.15 -8.32 -9.43
C TYR A 95 15.01 -7.99 -10.93
N ASN A 96 15.40 -6.76 -11.33
CA ASN A 96 15.29 -6.28 -12.70
C ASN A 96 16.15 -7.09 -13.68
N MET A 97 17.37 -7.47 -13.27
CA MET A 97 18.30 -8.22 -14.13
C MET A 97 17.87 -9.67 -14.34
N ASN A 98 17.32 -10.32 -13.31
CA ASN A 98 16.96 -11.73 -13.36
C ASN A 98 15.53 -12.01 -13.81
N LYS A 99 14.74 -10.96 -14.11
CA LYS A 99 13.32 -11.05 -14.51
C LYS A 99 12.55 -12.04 -13.64
N MET A 100 12.64 -11.86 -12.32
CA MET A 100 11.98 -12.78 -11.39
C MET A 100 10.47 -12.59 -11.47
N ASP A 101 9.75 -13.61 -11.94
CA ASP A 101 8.29 -13.63 -11.83
C ASP A 101 7.88 -13.87 -10.37
N LEU A 102 7.69 -12.77 -9.64
CA LEU A 102 7.33 -12.77 -8.23
C LEU A 102 5.83 -12.51 -8.06
N SER A 103 5.24 -13.23 -7.09
CA SER A 103 4.01 -12.78 -6.45
C SER A 103 4.35 -11.90 -5.25
N LEU A 104 3.41 -11.09 -4.75
CA LEU A 104 3.60 -10.31 -3.53
C LEU A 104 4.02 -11.17 -2.33
N ALA A 105 3.52 -12.40 -2.22
CA ALA A 105 3.92 -13.33 -1.17
C ALA A 105 5.38 -13.79 -1.30
N LYS A 106 5.84 -14.09 -2.52
CA LYS A 106 7.26 -14.42 -2.77
C LYS A 106 8.14 -13.21 -2.50
N LEU A 107 7.76 -12.04 -3.01
CA LEU A 107 8.47 -10.78 -2.79
C LEU A 107 8.67 -10.49 -1.29
N LEU A 108 7.63 -10.68 -0.48
CA LEU A 108 7.71 -10.52 0.97
C LEU A 108 8.78 -11.42 1.62
N ASN A 109 8.89 -12.67 1.18
CA ASN A 109 9.88 -13.60 1.72
C ASN A 109 11.30 -13.22 1.31
N GLU A 110 11.50 -12.90 0.03
CA GLU A 110 12.80 -12.48 -0.51
C GLU A 110 13.30 -11.18 0.13
N LEU A 111 12.42 -10.20 0.33
CA LEU A 111 12.75 -8.95 1.02
C LEU A 111 13.11 -9.15 2.49
N GLN A 112 12.44 -10.06 3.20
CA GLN A 112 12.80 -10.41 4.58
C GLN A 112 14.17 -11.09 4.68
N ALA A 113 14.49 -11.98 3.72
CA ALA A 113 15.82 -12.58 3.62
C ALA A 113 16.88 -11.51 3.34
N ALA A 114 16.64 -10.59 2.40
CA ALA A 114 17.52 -9.47 2.11
C ALA A 114 17.75 -8.57 3.35
N GLU A 115 16.68 -8.18 4.05
CA GLU A 115 16.78 -7.36 5.27
C GLU A 115 17.64 -8.07 6.36
N SER A 116 17.49 -9.40 6.49
CA SER A 116 18.27 -10.19 7.46
C SER A 116 19.75 -10.21 7.12
N ILE A 117 20.10 -10.36 5.84
CA ILE A 117 21.49 -10.31 5.36
C ILE A 117 22.10 -8.92 5.57
N MET A 118 21.34 -7.86 5.25
CA MET A 118 21.78 -6.47 5.45
C MET A 118 22.07 -6.18 6.93
N LYS A 119 21.23 -6.67 7.85
CA LYS A 119 21.45 -6.53 9.30
C LYS A 119 22.69 -7.27 9.79
N GLN A 120 23.06 -8.40 9.17
CA GLN A 120 24.28 -9.14 9.51
C GLN A 120 25.55 -8.47 8.97
N GLN A 121 25.45 -7.70 7.90
CA GLN A 121 26.58 -6.99 7.27
C GLN A 121 26.83 -5.59 7.85
N ALA A 122 25.96 -5.10 8.76
CA ALA A 122 26.15 -3.80 9.41
C ALA A 122 27.43 -3.82 10.29
N PRO A 123 28.30 -2.78 10.24
CA PRO A 123 29.57 -2.81 10.96
C PRO A 123 29.36 -2.81 12.48
N VAL A 124 30.04 -3.72 13.19
CA VAL A 124 30.11 -3.83 14.66
C VAL A 124 30.86 -2.63 15.32
N VAL A 125 31.19 -1.58 14.55
CA VAL A 125 32.25 -0.61 14.90
C VAL A 125 31.81 0.48 15.91
N ALA A 126 30.55 0.52 16.35
CA ALA A 126 30.06 1.61 17.21
C ALA A 126 29.99 1.29 18.72
N LEU A 127 30.53 0.16 19.22
CA LEU A 127 30.35 -0.24 20.63
C LEU A 127 31.63 -0.33 21.48
N ASN A 128 32.78 0.15 20.99
CA ASN A 128 34.04 0.07 21.75
C ASN A 128 34.84 1.38 21.83
N VAL A 129 34.18 2.52 22.07
CA VAL A 129 34.88 3.67 22.68
C VAL A 129 34.74 3.58 24.20
N GLU A 130 35.53 2.65 24.72
CA GLU A 130 36.36 2.77 25.93
C GLU A 130 35.90 3.75 27.01
N LYS A 131 35.27 3.15 28.03
CA LYS A 131 35.31 3.63 29.42
C LYS A 131 36.74 3.49 29.95
N ALA A 132 37.63 4.43 29.64
CA ALA A 132 38.90 4.57 30.35
C ALA A 132 39.35 6.04 30.38
N SER A 133 38.86 6.76 31.39
CA SER A 133 39.57 7.89 32.00
C SER A 133 39.12 7.99 33.46
N VAL A 134 39.64 7.09 34.29
CA VAL A 134 39.84 7.35 35.72
C VAL A 134 41.32 7.07 35.98
N SER A 135 42.09 8.14 36.04
CA SER A 135 43.24 8.35 36.92
C SER A 135 43.61 9.83 36.86
#